data_AF-A0AAD8MVA6-F1
#
_entry.id   AF-A0AAD8MVA6-F1
#
_cell.length_a   1.000
_cell.length_b   1.000
_cell.length_c   1.000
_cell.angle_alpha   90.00
_cell.angle_beta   90.00
_cell.angle_gamma   90.00
#
_symmetry.space_group_name_H-M   'P 1'
#
loop_
_entity.id
_entity.type
_entity.pdbx_description
1 polymer ?
#
loop_
_entity_poly.entity_id
_entity_poly.type
_entity_poly.pdbx_seq_one_letter_code
_entity_poly.pdbx_strand_id
1 'polypeptide(L)'
;MRVTPLRNFFLIPKNYAHNKSPLVQRFGELTRKIWHARNFKEQVSPHECLQAVMKASIKRFKIGSESDPVEFMSWLLNKLHEKLKSSKKNHNIIYECFQVWIFYNGTVSL
;
A
#
# COMPACT_ATOMS: atom_id res chain seq x y z
N MET A 1 4.63 7.31 -8.35
CA MET A 1 4.20 5.90 -8.21
C MET A 1 3.87 5.29 -9.57
N ARG A 2 4.68 4.34 -10.06
CA ARG A 2 4.65 3.87 -11.45
C ARG A 2 3.57 2.84 -11.78
N VAL A 3 3.03 2.14 -10.77
CA VAL A 3 1.93 1.19 -10.95
C VAL A 3 0.61 1.96 -11.11
N THR A 4 0.23 2.22 -12.36
CA THR A 4 -0.90 3.10 -12.72
C THR A 4 -2.23 2.69 -12.08
N PRO A 5 -2.67 1.42 -12.09
CA PRO A 5 -3.97 1.07 -11.51
C PRO A 5 -4.00 1.31 -10.00
N LEU A 6 -2.95 0.89 -9.28
CA LEU A 6 -2.83 1.13 -7.85
C LEU A 6 -2.80 2.64 -7.52
N ARG A 7 -2.07 3.43 -8.33
CA ARG A 7 -2.05 4.89 -8.18
C ARG A 7 -3.46 5.46 -8.33
N ASN A 8 -4.14 5.15 -9.43
CA ASN A 8 -5.45 5.69 -9.74
C ASN A 8 -6.47 5.34 -8.65
N PHE A 9 -6.38 4.14 -8.08
CA PHE A 9 -7.18 3.73 -6.94
C PHE A 9 -7.00 4.67 -5.74
N PHE A 10 -5.76 4.93 -5.32
CA PHE A 10 -5.45 5.76 -4.15
C PHE A 10 -5.59 7.27 -4.39
N LEU A 11 -5.62 7.72 -5.65
CA LEU A 11 -5.91 9.10 -6.01
C LEU A 11 -7.37 9.50 -5.73
N ILE A 12 -8.29 8.54 -5.70
CA ILE A 12 -9.72 8.77 -5.47
C ILE A 12 -10.09 8.31 -4.04
N PRO A 13 -10.23 9.22 -3.05
CA PRO A 13 -10.50 8.83 -1.66
C PRO A 13 -11.76 7.97 -1.48
N LYS A 14 -12.79 8.18 -2.31
CA LYS A 14 -14.05 7.43 -2.27
C LYS A 14 -13.83 5.91 -2.40
N ASN A 15 -12.80 5.47 -3.12
CA ASN A 15 -12.50 4.06 -3.34
C ASN A 15 -12.20 3.30 -2.04
N TYR A 16 -11.71 4.00 -1.02
CA TYR A 16 -11.31 3.39 0.25
C TYR A 16 -11.78 4.20 1.47
N ALA A 17 -12.70 5.15 1.30
CA ALA A 17 -13.22 6.00 2.38
C ALA A 17 -13.89 5.21 3.51
N HIS A 18 -14.49 4.07 3.17
CA HIS A 18 -15.11 3.16 4.15
C HIS A 18 -14.08 2.41 5.01
N ASN A 19 -12.81 2.39 4.60
CA ASN A 19 -11.75 1.68 5.29
C ASN A 19 -11.21 2.51 6.47
N LYS A 20 -11.39 2.03 7.70
CA LYS A 20 -10.94 2.73 8.91
C LYS A 20 -9.46 2.50 9.25
N SER A 21 -8.72 1.74 8.44
CA SER A 21 -7.29 1.46 8.70
C SER A 21 -6.45 2.72 8.52
N PRO A 22 -5.71 3.17 9.57
CA PRO A 22 -4.79 4.29 9.43
C PRO A 22 -3.72 4.06 8.35
N LEU A 23 -3.28 2.81 8.17
CA LEU A 23 -2.30 2.45 7.14
C LEU A 23 -2.83 2.78 5.74
N VAL A 24 -4.05 2.34 5.41
CA VAL A 24 -4.68 2.58 4.11
C VAL A 24 -4.92 4.08 3.90
N GLN A 25 -5.43 4.77 4.92
CA GLN A 25 -5.72 6.20 4.85
C GLN A 25 -4.45 7.02 4.62
N ARG A 26 -3.41 6.82 5.43
CA ARG A 26 -2.13 7.55 5.32
C ARG A 26 -1.36 7.22 4.06
N PHE A 27 -1.41 5.97 3.60
CA PHE A 27 -0.81 5.58 2.32
C PHE A 27 -1.47 6.30 1.14
N GLY A 28 -2.80 6.38 1.12
CA GLY A 28 -3.52 7.10 0.09
C GLY A 28 -3.32 8.61 0.14
N GLU A 29 -3.26 9.21 1.34
CA GLU A 29 -2.88 10.62 1.53
C GLU A 29 -1.49 10.92 0.98
N LEU A 30 -0.49 10.10 1.33
CA LEU A 30 0.88 10.24 0.83
C LEU A 30 0.91 10.12 -0.70
N THR A 31 0.20 9.14 -1.26
CA THR A 31 0.09 8.94 -2.71
C THR A 31 -0.47 10.18 -3.41
N ARG A 32 -1.54 10.79 -2.88
CA ARG A 32 -2.09 12.04 -3.42
C ARG A 32 -1.11 13.20 -3.32
N LYS A 33 -0.43 13.37 -2.19
CA LYS A 33 0.55 14.45 -2.00
C LYS A 33 1.70 14.31 -3.01
N ILE A 34 2.20 13.10 -3.24
CA ILE A 34 3.27 12.83 -4.23
C ILE A 34 2.82 13.15 -5.66
N TRP A 35 1.54 12.92 -5.99
CA TRP A 35 1.00 13.10 -7.33
C TRP A 35 0.30 14.44 -7.57
N HIS A 36 0.24 15.31 -6.58
CA HIS A 36 -0.34 16.63 -6.74
C HIS A 36 0.61 17.53 -7.53
N ALA A 37 0.26 17.84 -8.78
CA ALA A 37 1.08 18.62 -9.72
C ALA A 37 1.40 20.06 -9.27
N ARG A 38 0.72 20.56 -8.22
CA ARG A 38 0.92 21.92 -7.66
C ARG A 38 1.29 21.87 -6.19
N ASN A 39 2.31 21.09 -5.81
CA ASN A 39 2.86 21.26 -4.47
C ASN A 39 3.65 22.56 -4.40
N PHE A 40 3.26 23.44 -3.48
CA PHE A 40 4.01 24.66 -3.13
C PHE A 40 5.42 24.36 -2.55
N LYS A 41 5.71 23.09 -2.23
CA LYS A 41 7.01 22.59 -1.74
C LYS A 41 7.42 21.38 -2.57
N GLU A 42 8.66 21.38 -3.07
CA GLU A 42 9.20 20.27 -3.88
C GLU A 42 9.26 18.93 -3.12
N GLN A 43 9.29 18.99 -1.77
CA GLN A 43 9.38 17.81 -0.91
C GLN A 43 8.04 17.49 -0.24
N VAL A 44 7.66 16.21 -0.31
CA VAL A 44 6.53 15.66 0.42
C VAL A 44 7.05 14.85 1.60
N SER A 45 6.67 15.23 2.83
CA SER A 45 7.02 14.47 4.02
C SER A 45 6.21 13.16 4.12
N PRO A 46 6.85 11.99 4.28
CA PRO A 46 6.18 10.70 4.43
C PRO A 46 5.87 10.35 5.91
N HIS A 47 6.18 11.22 6.85
CA HIS A 47 6.25 10.88 8.28
C HIS A 47 4.96 10.25 8.83
N GLU A 48 3.79 10.81 8.51
CA GLU A 48 2.48 10.26 8.89
C GLU A 48 2.26 8.83 8.38
N CYS A 49 2.69 8.54 7.15
CA CYS A 49 2.59 7.21 6.57
C CYS A 49 3.56 6.24 7.26
N LEU A 50 4.78 6.69 7.56
CA LEU A 50 5.78 5.89 8.26
C LEU A 50 5.36 5.58 9.70
N GLN A 51 4.70 6.50 10.40
CA GLN A 51 4.11 6.23 11.71
C GLN A 51 3.02 5.15 11.64
N ALA A 52 2.14 5.24 10.63
CA ALA A 52 1.10 4.23 10.42
C ALA A 52 1.68 2.84 10.10
N VAL A 53 2.74 2.80 9.29
CA VAL A 53 3.54 1.60 9.01
C VAL A 53 4.11 1.01 10.29
N MET A 54 4.85 1.81 11.07
CA MET A 54 5.50 1.36 12.31
C MET A 54 4.48 0.80 13.31
N LYS A 55 3.31 1.44 13.44
CA LYS A 55 2.23 0.95 14.31
C LYS A 55 1.62 -0.35 13.77
N ALA A 56 1.30 -0.42 12.49
CA ALA A 56 0.69 -1.59 11.87
C ALA A 56 1.64 -2.81 11.81
N SER A 57 2.95 -2.56 11.82
CA SER A 57 3.99 -3.59 11.81
C SER A 57 4.49 -3.96 13.21
N ILE A 58 3.85 -3.49 14.28
CA ILE A 58 4.27 -3.74 15.68
C ILE A 58 5.76 -3.38 15.86
N LYS A 59 6.15 -2.18 15.40
CA LYS A 59 7.52 -1.66 15.44
C LYS A 59 8.58 -2.49 14.70
N ARG A 60 8.20 -3.42 13.80
CA ARG A 60 9.14 -4.09 12.87
C ARG A 60 9.85 -3.08 11.95
N PHE A 61 9.10 -2.18 11.30
CA PHE A 61 9.66 -1.12 10.44
C PHE A 61 9.66 0.21 11.19
N LYS A 62 10.80 0.57 11.80
CA LYS A 62 10.95 1.78 12.61
C LYS A 62 11.48 2.94 11.79
N ILE A 63 11.06 4.14 12.14
CA ILE A 63 11.63 5.36 11.57
C ILE A 63 13.07 5.52 12.07
N GLY A 64 14.01 5.76 11.15
CA GLY A 64 15.43 5.91 11.48
C GLY A 64 16.20 4.59 11.66
N SER A 65 15.57 3.45 11.39
CA SER A 65 16.25 2.15 11.31
C SER A 65 16.19 1.62 9.89
N GLU A 66 17.30 1.12 9.39
CA GLU A 66 17.34 0.46 8.09
C GLU A 66 16.54 -0.85 8.12
N SER A 67 16.00 -1.23 6.98
CA SER A 67 15.24 -2.47 6.79
C SER A 67 15.42 -2.95 5.37
N ASP A 68 15.34 -4.27 5.16
CA ASP A 68 15.42 -4.83 3.82
C ASP A 68 14.23 -4.33 2.96
N PRO A 69 14.48 -3.74 1.78
CA PRO A 69 13.42 -3.21 0.93
C PRO A 69 12.45 -4.28 0.43
N VAL A 70 12.92 -5.50 0.15
CA VAL A 70 12.09 -6.60 -0.36
C VAL A 70 11.17 -7.09 0.75
N GLU A 71 11.68 -7.26 1.96
CA GLU A 71 10.92 -7.60 3.15
C GLU A 71 9.85 -6.53 3.45
N PHE A 72 10.24 -5.25 3.44
CA PHE A 72 9.32 -4.14 3.67
C PHE A 72 8.21 -4.10 2.64
N MET A 73 8.54 -4.19 1.34
CA MET A 73 7.56 -4.14 0.26
C MET A 73 6.63 -5.35 0.29
N SER A 74 7.16 -6.54 0.57
CA SER A 74 6.37 -7.76 0.71
C SER A 74 5.36 -7.64 1.85
N TRP A 75 5.81 -7.17 3.01
CA TRP A 75 4.91 -6.91 4.14
C TRP A 75 3.87 -5.84 3.80
N LEU A 76 4.28 -4.72 3.21
CA LEU A 76 3.40 -3.59 2.93
C LEU A 76 2.27 -4.00 1.98
N LEU A 77 2.59 -4.68 0.88
CA LEU A 77 1.60 -5.14 -0.09
C LEU A 77 0.63 -6.14 0.55
N ASN A 78 1.14 -7.13 1.27
CA ASN A 78 0.30 -8.11 1.97
C ASN A 78 -0.61 -7.43 3.00
N LYS A 79 -0.08 -6.46 3.76
CA LYS A 79 -0.87 -5.75 4.78
C LYS A 79 -1.93 -4.84 4.15
N LEU A 80 -1.61 -4.16 3.05
CA LEU A 80 -2.59 -3.38 2.29
C LEU A 80 -3.67 -4.28 1.70
N HIS A 81 -3.31 -5.44 1.14
CA HIS A 81 -4.26 -6.42 0.62
C HIS A 81 -5.22 -6.91 1.73
N GLU A 82 -4.68 -7.31 2.88
CA GLU A 82 -5.46 -7.71 4.06
C GLU A 82 -6.43 -6.61 4.49
N LYS A 83 -5.95 -5.35 4.60
CA LYS A 83 -6.79 -4.24 5.07
C LYS A 83 -7.82 -3.79 4.05
N LEU A 84 -7.55 -3.91 2.75
CA LEU A 84 -8.50 -3.57 1.68
C LEU A 84 -9.50 -4.70 1.38
N LYS A 85 -9.36 -5.86 2.02
CA LYS A 85 -10.31 -6.97 1.87
C LYS A 85 -11.69 -6.55 2.37
N SER A 86 -12.69 -6.69 1.50
CA SER A 86 -14.10 -6.58 1.88
C SER A 86 -14.65 -7.97 2.19
N SER A 87 -15.58 -8.08 3.15
CA SER A 87 -16.11 -9.38 3.63
C SER A 87 -16.68 -10.29 2.55
N LYS A 88 -16.99 -9.76 1.36
CA LYS A 88 -17.58 -10.51 0.24
C LYS A 88 -16.60 -10.98 -0.83
N LYS A 89 -15.40 -10.38 -0.94
CA LYS A 89 -14.45 -10.68 -2.03
C LYS A 89 -12.99 -10.55 -1.55
N ASN A 90 -12.19 -11.58 -1.82
CA ASN A 90 -10.73 -11.57 -1.62
C ASN A 90 -9.97 -10.89 -2.77
N HIS A 91 -10.68 -10.18 -3.65
CA HIS A 91 -10.13 -9.53 -4.83
C HIS A 91 -10.14 -8.02 -4.60
N ASN A 92 -8.98 -7.38 -4.73
CA ASN A 92 -8.82 -5.94 -4.59
C ASN A 92 -7.64 -5.44 -5.44
N ILE A 93 -7.44 -4.13 -5.47
CA ILE A 93 -6.42 -3.49 -6.31
C ILE A 93 -5.00 -4.03 -6.11
N ILE A 94 -4.65 -4.54 -4.91
CA ILE A 94 -3.33 -5.13 -4.67
C ILE A 94 -3.23 -6.47 -5.38
N TYR A 95 -4.27 -7.30 -5.28
CA TYR A 95 -4.37 -8.57 -6.00
C TYR A 95 -4.28 -8.34 -7.51
N GLU A 96 -5.06 -7.39 -8.03
CA GLU A 96 -5.08 -7.04 -9.46
C GLU A 96 -3.73 -6.58 -10.01
N CYS A 97 -2.94 -5.87 -9.19
CA CYS A 97 -1.67 -5.28 -9.64
C CYS A 97 -0.45 -6.20 -9.47
N PHE A 98 -0.46 -7.07 -8.45
CA PHE A 98 0.76 -7.75 -8.00
C PHE A 98 0.64 -9.26 -7.84
N GLN A 99 -0.56 -9.83 -7.88
CA GLN A 99 -0.67 -11.29 -7.83
C GLN A 99 -0.39 -11.86 -9.22
N VAL A 100 0.61 -12.73 -9.30
CA VAL A 100 0.99 -13.48 -10.50
C VAL A 100 0.82 -14.96 -10.25
N TRP A 101 0.49 -15.70 -11.30
CA TRP A 101 0.44 -17.16 -11.25
C TRP A 101 1.80 -17.70 -11.66
N ILE A 102 2.40 -18.52 -10.80
CA ILE A 102 3.60 -19.26 -11.14
C ILE A 102 3.17 -20.71 -11.37
N PHE A 103 3.37 -21.20 -12.59
CA PHE A 103 3.11 -22.58 -12.94
C PHE A 103 4.39 -23.39 -12.71
N TYR A 104 4.35 -24.32 -11.76
CA TYR A 104 5.41 -25.32 -11.59
C TYR A 104 4.88 -26.67 -12.06
N ASN A 105 5.45 -27.23 -13.12
CA ASN A 105 5.13 -28.56 -13.64
C ASN A 105 3.62 -28.85 -13.86
N GLY A 106 2.87 -27.87 -14.35
CA GLY A 106 1.44 -28.02 -14.66
C GLY A 106 0.51 -27.91 -13.45
N THR A 107 1.03 -27.74 -12.23
CA THR A 107 0.27 -27.45 -11.03
C THR A 107 0.36 -25.97 -10.68
N VAL A 108 -0.79 -25.38 -10.36
CA VAL A 108 -0.89 -23.98 -9.90
C VAL A 108 -0.69 -23.96 -8.38
N SER A 109 0.35 -23.26 -7.93
CA SER A 109 0.56 -22.98 -6.50
C SER A 109 0.27 -21.51 -6.20
N LEU A 110 -0.49 -21.26 -5.12
CA LEU A 110 -0.90 -19.94 -4.63
C LEU A 110 0.23 -19.21 -3.89
#